data_AF-A0A974WJ00-F1
#
_entry.id   AF-A0A974WJ00-F1
#
_cell.length_a   1.000
_cell.length_b   1.000
_cell.length_c   1.000
_cell.angle_alpha   90.00
_cell.angle_beta   90.00
_cell.angle_gamma   90.00
#
_symmetry.space_group_name_H-M   'P 1'
#
loop_
_entity.id
_entity.type
_entity.pdbx_description
1 polymer ?
#
loop_
_entity_poly.entity_id
_entity_poly.type
_entity_poly.pdbx_seq_one_letter_code
_entity_poly.pdbx_strand_id
1 'polypeptide(L)'
;MKALKISLVVIIAVVAAYFIGPQVEIGELSKTLPEVPNNLTVLEAFINEREDSIPNIKPDNEGRIIWANGKPEVTEYSIVYLHGFSASQEEGDPIHENLAKRYGCNLYLPRIAGHGLNEEEAMLDLTAEKMMQSAAEAIAIGMQIGKKVILVTTSTGGTYGLYLAENNPAIEALILYSPNIQIYDPNSWLLSKPWGLQLARLVKGTKYNEWEIEANRANYWTNKYRLEVLTELQVMVETTMTKETFEKVTQPVFLGYYYKNEEEQDNTVSVPAMLEMYEHLGTPDELKRKVAFPEAGHHVIGSDLTSGAYEQVEIETIKFLEEVVGLKPTVKKELKPETINQVSNSLKSILSEDIKFLSENDRKYNLEAVDLNGDNAPEYFVQFQSSYFCGSGGCTFLLLSSDMQLITRFTVTNAPIFVEPAFKNDWKILLTKSNDEFKEMAYDNGSYPSNPSILNKAPYDAPSGHAQVLFDNSELKYSF
;
A
#
# COMPACT_ATOMS: atom_id res chain seq x y z
N MET A 1 3.35 58.64 36.61
CA MET A 1 4.61 57.88 36.82
C MET A 1 4.46 56.63 37.70
N LYS A 2 3.86 56.69 38.91
CA LYS A 2 3.68 55.48 39.76
C LYS A 2 2.79 54.40 39.13
N ALA A 3 1.63 54.77 38.59
CA ALA A 3 0.74 53.82 37.91
C ALA A 3 1.41 53.14 36.71
N LEU A 4 2.13 53.91 35.88
CA LEU A 4 2.91 53.38 34.74
C LEU A 4 3.98 52.37 35.18
N LYS A 5 4.68 52.64 36.29
CA LYS A 5 5.68 51.72 36.85
C LYS A 5 5.03 50.43 37.39
N ILE A 6 3.87 50.53 38.04
CA ILE A 6 3.14 49.36 38.55
C ILE A 6 2.63 48.51 37.38
N SER A 7 2.03 49.13 36.35
CA SER A 7 1.60 48.43 35.14
C SER A 7 2.77 47.72 34.45
N LEU A 8 3.94 48.36 34.37
CA LEU A 8 5.14 47.74 33.80
C LEU A 8 5.61 46.53 34.62
N VAL A 9 5.63 46.64 35.95
CA VAL A 9 6.00 45.51 36.83
C VAL A 9 5.02 44.35 36.69
N VAL A 10 3.71 44.62 36.60
CA VAL A 10 2.70 43.59 36.39
C VAL A 10 2.87 42.92 35.02
N ILE A 11 3.11 43.69 33.96
CA ILE A 11 3.38 43.14 32.62
C ILE A 11 4.61 42.24 32.64
N ILE A 12 5.72 42.70 33.24
CA ILE A 12 6.95 41.91 33.36
C ILE A 12 6.69 40.63 34.15
N ALA A 13 5.93 40.70 35.25
CA ALA A 13 5.59 39.54 36.06
C ALA A 13 4.74 38.53 35.29
N VAL A 14 3.76 38.98 34.49
CA VAL A 14 2.92 38.11 33.65
C VAL A 14 3.75 37.47 32.53
N VAL A 15 4.63 38.22 31.88
CA VAL A 15 5.52 37.70 30.85
C VAL A 15 6.48 36.66 31.45
N ALA A 16 7.09 36.95 32.60
CA ALA A 16 7.92 35.98 33.30
C ALA A 16 7.13 34.72 33.70
N ALA A 17 5.90 34.89 34.23
CA ALA A 17 5.02 33.79 34.60
C ALA A 17 4.63 32.90 33.42
N TYR A 18 4.49 33.48 32.23
CA TYR A 18 4.27 32.73 30.99
C TYR A 18 5.48 31.84 30.66
N PHE A 19 6.69 32.41 30.64
CA PHE A 19 7.91 31.68 30.24
C PHE A 19 8.40 30.64 31.25
N ILE A 20 8.01 30.72 32.52
CA ILE A 20 8.29 29.67 33.53
C ILE A 20 7.25 28.55 33.54
N GLY A 21 6.26 28.61 32.66
CA GLY A 21 5.20 27.61 32.57
C GLY A 21 5.71 26.23 32.16
N PRO A 22 5.01 25.16 32.54
CA PRO A 22 5.32 23.82 32.05
C PRO A 22 5.13 23.78 30.53
N GLN A 23 6.06 23.13 29.84
CA GLN A 23 6.03 22.88 28.41
C GLN A 23 6.58 21.46 28.18
N VAL A 24 6.17 20.81 27.09
CA VAL A 24 6.80 19.56 26.67
C VAL A 24 8.24 19.83 26.30
N GLU A 25 9.16 19.07 26.90
CA GLU A 25 10.56 19.03 26.49
C GLU A 25 10.72 17.91 25.46
N ILE A 26 11.07 18.27 24.22
CA ILE A 26 11.46 17.28 23.21
C ILE A 26 12.99 17.22 23.16
N GLY A 27 13.52 16.03 23.43
CA GLY A 27 14.91 15.68 23.14
C GLY A 27 15.16 15.50 21.64
N GLU A 28 16.38 15.18 21.26
CA GLU A 28 16.69 14.90 19.86
C GLU A 28 15.96 13.63 19.38
N LEU A 29 15.07 13.78 18.39
CA LEU A 29 14.40 12.63 17.77
C LEU A 29 15.39 11.90 16.87
N SER A 30 15.96 10.81 17.39
CA SER A 30 16.97 10.01 16.69
C SER A 30 16.46 9.49 15.34
N LYS A 31 17.28 9.64 14.30
CA LYS A 31 17.09 9.03 12.98
C LYS A 31 17.83 7.69 12.85
N THR A 32 18.60 7.31 13.86
CA THR A 32 19.36 6.05 13.85
C THR A 32 18.39 4.89 13.96
N LEU A 33 18.39 4.02 12.96
CA LEU A 33 17.60 2.79 12.98
C LEU A 33 18.17 1.82 14.01
N PRO A 34 17.33 1.21 14.87
CA PRO A 34 17.80 0.26 15.87
C PRO A 34 18.25 -1.05 15.21
N GLU A 35 19.10 -1.81 15.90
CA GLU A 35 19.41 -3.18 15.51
C GLU A 35 18.21 -4.10 15.77
N VAL A 36 17.89 -4.92 14.77
CA VAL A 36 16.84 -5.96 14.85
C VAL A 36 17.42 -7.30 14.40
N PRO A 37 16.82 -8.44 14.80
CA PRO A 37 17.29 -9.75 14.37
C PRO A 37 17.36 -9.87 12.84
N ASN A 38 18.48 -10.38 12.32
CA ASN A 38 18.70 -10.57 10.88
C ASN A 38 18.26 -11.95 10.35
N ASN A 39 18.02 -12.91 11.25
CA ASN A 39 17.41 -14.18 10.90
C ASN A 39 15.89 -14.03 10.91
N LEU A 40 15.24 -14.28 9.78
CA LEU A 40 13.80 -13.99 9.59
C LEU A 40 12.89 -14.75 10.55
N THR A 41 13.21 -16.01 10.89
CA THR A 41 12.45 -16.78 11.87
C THR A 41 12.60 -16.21 13.27
N VAL A 42 13.81 -15.78 13.63
CA VAL A 42 14.06 -15.12 14.93
C VAL A 42 13.42 -13.73 14.97
N LEU A 43 13.40 -13.01 13.85
CA LEU A 43 12.76 -11.70 13.71
C LEU A 43 11.25 -11.78 13.92
N GLU A 44 10.60 -12.75 13.25
CA GLU A 44 9.17 -12.99 13.43
C GLU A 44 8.85 -13.41 14.87
N ALA A 45 9.65 -14.30 15.46
CA ALA A 45 9.49 -14.67 16.87
C ALA A 45 9.68 -13.48 17.82
N PHE A 46 10.67 -12.62 17.58
CA PHE A 46 10.91 -11.40 18.35
C PHE A 46 9.69 -10.45 18.33
N ILE A 47 9.06 -10.27 17.17
CA ILE A 47 7.85 -9.46 17.05
C ILE A 47 6.70 -10.11 17.81
N ASN A 48 6.43 -11.41 17.56
CA ASN A 48 5.32 -12.13 18.17
C ASN A 48 5.45 -12.18 19.70
N GLU A 49 6.63 -12.50 20.24
CA GLU A 49 6.88 -12.53 21.69
C GLU A 49 6.66 -11.16 22.35
N ARG A 50 7.02 -10.07 21.65
CA ARG A 50 6.75 -8.71 22.14
C ARG A 50 5.25 -8.41 22.17
N GLU A 51 4.54 -8.69 21.09
CA GLU A 51 3.10 -8.43 21.02
C GLU A 51 2.34 -9.30 22.05
N ASP A 52 2.69 -10.57 22.18
CA ASP A 52 2.15 -11.49 23.19
C ASP A 52 2.39 -11.03 24.64
N SER A 53 3.45 -10.24 24.87
CA SER A 53 3.75 -9.70 26.19
C SER A 53 2.83 -8.55 26.63
N ILE A 54 2.02 -8.01 25.71
CA ILE A 54 1.14 -6.86 25.97
C ILE A 54 -0.30 -7.37 26.12
N PRO A 55 -0.85 -7.42 27.35
CA PRO A 55 -2.08 -8.15 27.64
C PRO A 55 -3.37 -7.49 27.14
N ASN A 56 -3.30 -6.24 26.71
CA ASN A 56 -4.45 -5.38 26.41
C ASN A 56 -4.45 -4.85 24.96
N ILE A 57 -3.79 -5.53 24.04
CA ILE A 57 -3.93 -5.23 22.60
C ILE A 57 -5.40 -5.47 22.20
N LYS A 58 -5.97 -4.53 21.43
CA LYS A 58 -7.29 -4.71 20.82
C LYS A 58 -7.20 -5.83 19.78
N PRO A 59 -8.26 -6.65 19.59
CA PRO A 59 -8.24 -7.71 18.60
C PRO A 59 -7.71 -7.23 17.24
N ASP A 60 -6.79 -7.98 16.63
CA ASP A 60 -6.27 -7.70 15.28
C ASP A 60 -5.40 -6.42 15.17
N ASN A 61 -4.94 -5.87 16.29
CA ASN A 61 -4.06 -4.69 16.29
C ASN A 61 -2.58 -5.04 16.52
N GLU A 62 -2.23 -6.32 16.68
CA GLU A 62 -0.86 -6.78 16.91
C GLU A 62 0.06 -6.41 15.74
N GLY A 63 1.30 -6.04 16.05
CA GLY A 63 2.33 -5.89 15.04
C GLY A 63 2.65 -7.23 14.37
N ARG A 64 2.65 -7.32 13.03
CA ARG A 64 2.84 -8.59 12.31
C ARG A 64 3.55 -8.45 10.96
N ILE A 65 4.20 -9.53 10.53
CA ILE A 65 4.71 -9.67 9.15
C ILE A 65 3.72 -10.53 8.36
N ILE A 66 3.38 -10.08 7.15
CA ILE A 66 2.67 -10.86 6.13
C ILE A 66 3.67 -11.25 5.05
N TRP A 67 4.00 -12.53 4.99
CA TRP A 67 4.95 -13.08 4.01
C TRP A 67 4.30 -13.27 2.65
N ALA A 68 4.91 -12.72 1.59
CA ALA A 68 4.37 -12.78 0.23
C ALA A 68 4.09 -14.21 -0.26
N ASN A 69 4.94 -15.16 0.13
CA ASN A 69 4.88 -16.57 -0.26
C ASN A 69 4.49 -17.50 0.91
N GLY A 70 3.95 -16.95 2.00
CA GLY A 70 3.53 -17.73 3.18
C GLY A 70 4.66 -18.33 4.03
N LYS A 71 5.92 -17.95 3.78
CA LYS A 71 7.10 -18.39 4.55
C LYS A 71 8.14 -17.28 4.70
N PRO A 72 8.96 -17.29 5.77
CA PRO A 72 10.03 -16.30 5.98
C PRO A 72 11.12 -16.35 4.90
N GLU A 73 11.02 -15.48 3.90
CA GLU A 73 11.99 -15.32 2.81
C GLU A 73 12.10 -13.85 2.43
N VAL A 74 13.31 -13.36 2.12
CA VAL A 74 13.52 -11.97 1.70
C VAL A 74 12.97 -11.75 0.28
N THR A 75 12.14 -10.73 0.10
CA THR A 75 11.62 -10.31 -1.22
C THR A 75 12.46 -9.18 -1.83
N GLU A 76 12.29 -8.89 -3.12
CA GLU A 76 13.00 -7.77 -3.76
C GLU A 76 12.65 -6.44 -3.09
N TYR A 77 11.36 -6.22 -2.88
CA TYR A 77 10.82 -5.10 -2.12
C TYR A 77 10.06 -5.61 -0.91
N SER A 78 10.12 -4.87 0.20
CA SER A 78 9.17 -4.96 1.30
C SER A 78 8.31 -3.71 1.34
N ILE A 79 7.08 -3.86 1.81
CA ILE A 79 6.21 -2.73 2.16
C ILE A 79 6.19 -2.63 3.68
N VAL A 80 6.37 -1.42 4.21
CA VAL A 80 6.09 -1.11 5.62
C VAL A 80 4.94 -0.12 5.65
N TYR A 81 3.85 -0.48 6.31
CA TYR A 81 2.71 0.41 6.48
C TYR A 81 2.80 1.17 7.81
N LEU A 82 3.02 2.49 7.75
CA LEU A 82 3.00 3.33 8.95
C LEU A 82 1.64 4.00 9.09
N HIS A 83 0.87 3.57 10.08
CA HIS A 83 -0.42 4.15 10.39
C HIS A 83 -0.29 5.52 11.09
N GLY A 84 -1.39 6.26 11.07
CA GLY A 84 -1.59 7.57 11.65
C GLY A 84 -1.85 7.55 13.15
N PHE A 85 -1.91 8.76 13.71
CA PHE A 85 -2.16 8.95 15.14
C PHE A 85 -3.54 8.43 15.54
N SER A 86 -3.63 7.77 16.69
CA SER A 86 -4.80 7.07 17.22
C SER A 86 -5.26 5.82 16.46
N ALA A 87 -4.76 5.58 15.25
CA ALA A 87 -5.15 4.46 14.40
C ALA A 87 -4.37 3.17 14.68
N SER A 88 -4.58 2.16 13.83
CA SER A 88 -3.79 0.95 13.70
C SER A 88 -3.78 0.46 12.24
N GLN A 89 -3.42 -0.80 12.00
CA GLN A 89 -3.15 -1.33 10.66
C GLN A 89 -4.32 -1.16 9.67
N GLU A 90 -5.57 -1.28 10.14
CA GLU A 90 -6.79 -1.24 9.32
C GLU A 90 -6.97 0.10 8.58
N GLU A 91 -6.31 1.17 9.04
CA GLU A 91 -6.31 2.46 8.34
C GLU A 91 -5.74 2.38 6.91
N GLY A 92 -4.91 1.36 6.64
CA GLY A 92 -4.32 1.13 5.33
C GLY A 92 -5.10 0.15 4.46
N ASP A 93 -6.07 -0.57 5.04
CA ASP A 93 -6.79 -1.66 4.39
C ASP A 93 -7.86 -1.12 3.43
N PRO A 94 -7.95 -1.61 2.18
CA PRO A 94 -7.27 -2.79 1.62
C PRO A 94 -5.96 -2.50 0.87
N ILE A 95 -5.59 -1.23 0.73
CA ILE A 95 -4.56 -0.80 -0.23
C ILE A 95 -3.18 -1.38 0.12
N HIS A 96 -2.73 -1.27 1.37
CA HIS A 96 -1.40 -1.76 1.78
C HIS A 96 -1.21 -3.26 1.49
N GLU A 97 -2.23 -4.08 1.76
CA GLU A 97 -2.27 -5.50 1.44
C GLU A 97 -2.37 -5.78 -0.06
N ASN A 98 -3.22 -5.05 -0.77
CA ASN A 98 -3.39 -5.20 -2.21
C ASN A 98 -2.09 -4.89 -2.96
N LEU A 99 -1.38 -3.83 -2.57
CA LEU A 99 -0.06 -3.49 -3.12
C LEU A 99 0.95 -4.59 -2.82
N ALA A 100 1.00 -5.08 -1.58
CA ALA A 100 1.92 -6.16 -1.20
C ALA A 100 1.69 -7.44 -2.02
N LYS A 101 0.42 -7.84 -2.17
CA LYS A 101 -0.01 -8.97 -3.00
C LYS A 101 0.33 -8.74 -4.48
N ARG A 102 0.04 -7.55 -5.01
CA ARG A 102 0.26 -7.19 -6.43
C ARG A 102 1.73 -7.31 -6.82
N TYR A 103 2.63 -6.91 -5.94
CA TYR A 103 4.07 -6.83 -6.22
C TYR A 103 4.88 -7.93 -5.54
N GLY A 104 4.23 -8.88 -4.85
CA GLY A 104 4.91 -10.01 -4.20
C GLY A 104 5.88 -9.55 -3.11
N CYS A 105 5.51 -8.48 -2.40
CA CYS A 105 6.30 -7.89 -1.34
C CYS A 105 5.91 -8.53 -0.01
N ASN A 106 6.89 -8.78 0.85
CA ASN A 106 6.57 -8.93 2.26
C ASN A 106 6.03 -7.60 2.80
N LEU A 107 5.01 -7.68 3.65
CA LEU A 107 4.38 -6.52 4.27
C LEU A 107 4.63 -6.57 5.77
N TYR A 108 5.11 -5.47 6.34
CA TYR A 108 5.16 -5.28 7.78
C TYR A 108 4.08 -4.30 8.22
N LEU A 109 3.24 -4.74 9.16
CA LEU A 109 2.20 -3.95 9.81
C LEU A 109 2.63 -3.71 11.26
N PRO A 110 3.39 -2.64 11.56
CA PRO A 110 3.74 -2.28 12.93
C PRO A 110 2.53 -1.79 13.72
N ARG A 111 2.52 -2.09 15.02
CA ARG A 111 1.73 -1.34 16.01
C ARG A 111 2.62 -0.27 16.62
N ILE A 112 2.37 1.00 16.33
CA ILE A 112 3.13 2.11 16.90
C ILE A 112 2.88 2.19 18.42
N ALA A 113 3.91 2.54 19.21
CA ALA A 113 3.81 2.60 20.66
C ALA A 113 2.53 3.34 21.16
N GLY A 114 1.86 2.78 22.16
CA GLY A 114 0.64 3.33 22.75
C GLY A 114 -0.62 3.27 21.86
N HIS A 115 -0.54 2.73 20.64
CA HIS A 115 -1.68 2.54 19.75
C HIS A 115 -2.18 1.11 19.78
N GLY A 116 -3.42 0.90 19.34
CA GLY A 116 -4.05 -0.42 19.26
C GLY A 116 -4.30 -1.10 20.62
N LEU A 117 -4.34 -0.32 21.72
CA LEU A 117 -4.52 -0.83 23.08
C LEU A 117 -5.90 -0.48 23.64
N ASN A 118 -6.39 -1.31 24.55
CA ASN A 118 -7.55 -1.02 25.39
C ASN A 118 -7.08 -0.54 26.77
N GLU A 119 -7.19 0.77 27.03
CA GLU A 119 -6.67 1.44 28.22
C GLU A 119 -7.68 2.46 28.76
N GLU A 120 -7.78 2.58 30.08
CA GLU A 120 -8.60 3.62 30.72
C GLU A 120 -8.00 5.03 30.50
N GLU A 121 -6.68 5.14 30.61
CA GLU A 121 -5.91 6.37 30.45
C GLU A 121 -5.05 6.32 29.17
N ALA A 122 -5.69 5.98 28.05
CA ALA A 122 -5.01 5.78 26.77
C ALA A 122 -4.06 6.93 26.42
N MET A 123 -2.83 6.56 26.06
CA MET A 123 -1.75 7.46 25.61
C MET A 123 -1.30 8.50 26.66
N LEU A 124 -1.55 8.29 27.96
CA LEU A 124 -1.12 9.21 29.02
C LEU A 124 0.39 9.47 29.00
N ASP A 125 1.18 8.40 28.88
CA ASP A 125 2.65 8.41 28.96
C ASP A 125 3.33 8.21 27.59
N LEU A 126 2.58 8.42 26.50
CA LEU A 126 3.09 8.28 25.14
C LEU A 126 3.83 9.57 24.74
N THR A 127 5.08 9.43 24.32
CA THR A 127 5.95 10.55 23.93
C THR A 127 6.26 10.52 22.44
N ALA A 128 6.66 11.66 21.88
CA ALA A 128 7.13 11.77 20.49
C ALA A 128 8.30 10.81 20.19
N GLU A 129 9.23 10.67 21.14
CA GLU A 129 10.38 9.77 21.02
C GLU A 129 9.95 8.31 20.88
N LYS A 130 9.01 7.83 21.71
CA LYS A 130 8.51 6.45 21.64
C LYS A 130 7.83 6.18 20.30
N MET A 131 7.03 7.13 19.80
CA MET A 131 6.36 7.01 18.50
C MET A 131 7.37 6.96 17.35
N MET A 132 8.35 7.87 17.35
CA MET A 132 9.40 7.91 16.32
C MET A 132 10.28 6.66 16.35
N GLN A 133 10.63 6.16 17.54
CA GLN A 133 11.41 4.93 17.70
C GLN A 133 10.67 3.71 17.16
N SER A 134 9.36 3.60 17.39
CA SER A 134 8.55 2.53 16.79
C SER A 134 8.57 2.58 15.26
N ALA A 135 8.47 3.77 14.66
CA ALA A 135 8.54 3.91 13.21
C ALA A 135 9.95 3.57 12.66
N ALA A 136 11.01 4.00 13.34
CA ALA A 136 12.39 3.67 12.97
C ALA A 136 12.65 2.15 13.05
N GLU A 137 12.16 1.48 14.10
CA GLU A 137 12.23 0.02 14.19
C GLU A 137 11.45 -0.66 13.06
N ALA A 138 10.27 -0.14 12.71
CA ALA A 138 9.49 -0.70 11.61
C ALA A 138 10.21 -0.64 10.27
N ILE A 139 10.93 0.46 10.00
CA ILE A 139 11.79 0.57 8.81
C ILE A 139 12.96 -0.42 8.89
N ALA A 140 13.60 -0.57 10.06
CA ALA A 140 14.68 -1.53 10.27
C ALA A 140 14.22 -2.98 10.00
N ILE A 141 13.02 -3.35 10.46
CA ILE A 141 12.36 -4.63 10.17
C ILE A 141 12.09 -4.77 8.66
N GLY A 142 11.53 -3.73 8.04
CA GLY A 142 11.33 -3.66 6.59
C GLY A 142 12.59 -4.00 5.79
N MET A 143 13.74 -3.48 6.23
CA MET A 143 15.05 -3.73 5.62
C MET A 143 15.56 -5.17 5.80
N GLN A 144 15.06 -5.92 6.79
CA GLN A 144 15.40 -7.34 6.94
C GLN A 144 14.56 -8.22 6.01
N ILE A 145 13.29 -7.85 5.80
CA ILE A 145 12.34 -8.69 5.05
C ILE A 145 12.29 -8.35 3.54
N GLY A 146 12.94 -7.28 3.10
CA GLY A 146 13.09 -6.93 1.69
C GLY A 146 14.44 -6.25 1.41
N LYS A 147 14.94 -6.35 0.17
CA LYS A 147 16.20 -5.68 -0.20
C LYS A 147 16.08 -4.16 -0.27
N LYS A 148 14.87 -3.68 -0.57
CA LYS A 148 14.47 -2.29 -0.65
C LYS A 148 13.11 -2.11 0.03
N VAL A 149 12.88 -0.95 0.64
CA VAL A 149 11.67 -0.67 1.42
C VAL A 149 10.80 0.35 0.69
N ILE A 150 9.51 0.05 0.53
CA ILE A 150 8.49 1.01 0.13
C ILE A 150 7.70 1.37 1.39
N LEU A 151 7.70 2.65 1.76
CA LEU A 151 6.88 3.12 2.88
C LEU A 151 5.53 3.55 2.36
N VAL A 152 4.48 2.89 2.85
CA VAL A 152 3.10 3.32 2.64
C VAL A 152 2.62 3.90 3.95
N THR A 153 2.07 5.10 3.92
CA THR A 153 1.83 5.85 5.14
C THR A 153 0.53 6.62 5.09
N THR A 154 -0.10 6.79 6.26
CA THR A 154 -1.29 7.63 6.42
C THR A 154 -1.06 8.63 7.55
N SER A 155 -1.42 9.89 7.35
CA SER A 155 -1.43 10.92 8.41
C SER A 155 -0.07 11.05 9.12
N THR A 156 -0.01 10.90 10.45
CA THR A 156 1.24 10.91 11.23
C THR A 156 2.24 9.83 10.80
N GLY A 157 1.78 8.75 10.18
CA GLY A 157 2.65 7.81 9.49
C GLY A 157 3.56 8.49 8.46
N GLY A 158 3.01 9.47 7.73
CA GLY A 158 3.74 10.29 6.77
C GLY A 158 4.74 11.24 7.43
N THR A 159 4.44 11.75 8.64
CA THR A 159 5.39 12.52 9.47
C THR A 159 6.63 11.69 9.77
N TYR A 160 6.44 10.46 10.25
CA TYR A 160 7.56 9.54 10.52
C TYR A 160 8.32 9.21 9.23
N GLY A 161 7.60 8.84 8.17
CA GLY A 161 8.17 8.46 6.88
C GLY A 161 9.04 9.55 6.28
N LEU A 162 8.55 10.80 6.23
CA LEU A 162 9.31 11.95 5.73
C LEU A 162 10.57 12.22 6.58
N TYR A 163 10.45 12.18 7.90
CA TYR A 163 11.57 12.46 8.80
C TYR A 163 12.66 11.37 8.74
N LEU A 164 12.27 10.10 8.61
CA LEU A 164 13.17 8.94 8.59
C LEU A 164 13.68 8.58 7.19
N ALA A 165 13.10 9.15 6.13
CA ALA A 165 13.59 9.04 4.76
C ALA A 165 14.84 9.88 4.48
N GLU A 166 15.10 10.91 5.30
CA GLU A 166 16.28 11.76 5.19
C GLU A 166 17.56 10.91 5.10
N ASN A 167 18.24 10.97 3.95
CA ASN A 167 19.49 10.25 3.67
C ASN A 167 19.44 8.73 3.90
N ASN A 168 18.26 8.10 3.80
CA ASN A 168 18.11 6.66 3.93
C ASN A 168 17.95 5.98 2.56
N PRO A 169 19.04 5.43 1.99
CA PRO A 169 19.02 4.83 0.64
C PRO A 169 18.30 3.47 0.59
N ALA A 170 17.92 2.90 1.73
CA ALA A 170 17.17 1.65 1.76
C ALA A 170 15.68 1.85 1.44
N ILE A 171 15.17 3.08 1.59
CA ILE A 171 13.81 3.45 1.21
C ILE A 171 13.82 3.76 -0.28
N GLU A 172 13.09 2.97 -1.05
CA GLU A 172 12.95 3.12 -2.51
C GLU A 172 11.89 4.15 -2.87
N ALA A 173 10.79 4.24 -2.11
CA ALA A 173 9.70 5.16 -2.39
C ALA A 173 8.89 5.47 -1.13
N LEU A 174 8.28 6.66 -1.14
CA LEU A 174 7.33 7.13 -0.13
C LEU A 174 5.95 7.29 -0.75
N ILE A 175 4.97 6.57 -0.21
CA ILE A 175 3.56 6.72 -0.54
C ILE A 175 2.87 7.40 0.65
N LEU A 176 2.51 8.66 0.46
CA LEU A 176 1.97 9.53 1.51
C LEU A 176 0.48 9.77 1.28
N TYR A 177 -0.37 9.21 2.14
CA TYR A 177 -1.80 9.48 2.17
C TYR A 177 -2.11 10.49 3.27
N SER A 178 -2.56 11.68 2.87
CA SER A 178 -2.92 12.79 3.75
C SER A 178 -1.90 13.03 4.89
N PRO A 179 -0.59 13.19 4.60
CA PRO A 179 0.45 13.22 5.64
C PRO A 179 0.26 14.39 6.61
N ASN A 180 0.50 14.16 7.90
CA ASN A 180 0.39 15.19 8.93
C ASN A 180 1.61 16.12 8.92
N ILE A 181 1.56 17.11 8.04
CA ILE A 181 2.54 18.20 7.97
C ILE A 181 2.20 19.32 8.96
N GLN A 182 0.90 19.55 9.15
CA GLN A 182 0.35 20.51 10.08
C GLN A 182 -1.09 20.10 10.42
N ILE A 183 -1.45 20.16 11.70
CA ILE A 183 -2.83 19.94 12.15
C ILE A 183 -3.72 21.08 11.64
N TYR A 184 -4.92 20.75 11.16
CA TYR A 184 -5.83 21.73 10.54
C TYR A 184 -6.28 22.83 11.51
N ASP A 185 -6.52 22.49 12.79
CA ASP A 185 -6.96 23.46 13.80
C ASP A 185 -5.91 24.60 13.95
N PRO A 186 -6.28 25.86 13.69
CA PRO A 186 -5.36 27.00 13.76
C PRO A 186 -4.86 27.31 15.18
N ASN A 187 -5.43 26.69 16.21
CA ASN A 187 -4.99 26.82 17.61
C ASN A 187 -4.08 25.68 18.07
N SER A 188 -3.85 24.67 17.24
CA SER A 188 -3.00 23.50 17.55
C SER A 188 -1.62 23.90 18.06
N TRP A 189 -1.00 24.94 17.50
CA TRP A 189 0.30 25.45 17.91
C TRP A 189 0.38 25.87 19.39
N LEU A 190 -0.74 26.16 20.06
CA LEU A 190 -0.74 26.50 21.49
C LEU A 190 -0.37 25.29 22.36
N LEU A 191 -0.61 24.06 21.87
CA LEU A 191 -0.31 22.83 22.58
C LEU A 191 1.19 22.67 22.86
N SER A 192 2.04 23.17 21.96
CA SER A 192 3.49 23.09 22.07
C SER A 192 4.12 24.19 22.93
N LYS A 193 3.34 25.20 23.39
CA LYS A 193 3.86 26.37 24.11
C LYS A 193 3.74 26.23 25.63
N PRO A 194 4.40 27.10 26.43
CA PRO A 194 4.23 27.10 27.88
C PRO A 194 2.76 27.18 28.27
N TRP A 195 2.37 26.35 29.24
CA TRP A 195 0.99 26.16 29.69
C TRP A 195 0.04 25.50 28.67
N GLY A 196 0.53 25.01 27.52
CA GLY A 196 -0.29 24.47 26.43
C GLY A 196 -1.28 23.38 26.89
N LEU A 197 -0.80 22.39 27.63
CA LEU A 197 -1.66 21.32 28.20
C LEU A 197 -2.72 21.87 29.17
N GLN A 198 -2.32 22.81 30.03
CA GLN A 198 -3.22 23.41 31.03
C GLN A 198 -4.32 24.23 30.35
N LEU A 199 -3.96 24.99 29.30
CA LEU A 199 -4.90 25.73 28.48
C LEU A 199 -5.84 24.79 27.72
N ALA A 200 -5.32 23.72 27.12
CA ALA A 200 -6.14 22.71 26.43
C ALA A 200 -7.18 22.09 27.37
N ARG A 201 -6.77 21.69 28.59
CA ARG A 201 -7.68 21.17 29.62
C ARG A 201 -8.72 22.19 30.05
N LEU A 202 -8.32 23.46 30.21
CA LEU A 202 -9.25 24.53 30.59
C LEU A 202 -10.30 24.76 29.51
N VAL A 203 -9.90 24.81 28.24
CA VAL A 203 -10.79 25.01 27.09
C VAL A 203 -11.73 23.82 26.89
N LYS A 204 -11.20 22.60 26.94
CA LYS A 204 -12.00 21.38 26.77
C LYS A 204 -12.88 21.07 27.99
N GLY A 205 -12.53 21.57 29.17
CA GLY A 205 -13.20 21.25 30.44
C GLY A 205 -13.02 19.80 30.89
N THR A 206 -12.11 19.06 30.25
CA THR A 206 -11.84 17.64 30.45
C THR A 206 -10.35 17.35 30.25
N LYS A 207 -9.90 16.16 30.65
CA LYS A 207 -8.53 15.68 30.42
C LYS A 207 -8.38 14.85 29.14
N TYR A 208 -9.49 14.62 28.43
CA TYR A 208 -9.54 13.72 27.28
C TYR A 208 -9.85 14.48 25.99
N ASN A 209 -9.31 14.00 24.88
CA ASN A 209 -9.94 14.18 23.58
C ASN A 209 -10.78 12.93 23.31
N GLU A 210 -12.06 13.12 22.97
CA GLU A 210 -13.02 12.02 22.80
C GLU A 210 -14.02 12.38 21.70
N TRP A 211 -14.37 11.39 20.87
CA TRP A 211 -15.40 11.51 19.85
C TRP A 211 -16.16 10.20 19.66
N GLU A 212 -17.35 10.28 19.08
CA GLU A 212 -18.13 9.10 18.73
C GLU A 212 -17.57 8.44 17.47
N ILE A 213 -17.43 7.12 17.50
CA ILE A 213 -16.95 6.32 16.39
C ILE A 213 -17.83 5.09 16.23
N GLU A 214 -18.04 4.67 14.98
CA GLU A 214 -18.79 3.45 14.67
C GLU A 214 -18.09 2.21 15.23
N ALA A 215 -18.86 1.20 15.63
CA ALA A 215 -18.35 0.04 16.36
C ALA A 215 -17.32 -0.78 15.57
N ASN A 216 -17.48 -0.89 14.24
CA ASN A 216 -16.51 -1.52 13.34
C ASN A 216 -15.16 -0.80 13.33
N ARG A 217 -15.15 0.53 13.48
CA ARG A 217 -13.92 1.34 13.52
C ARG A 217 -13.34 1.50 14.93
N ALA A 218 -14.15 1.40 15.98
CA ALA A 218 -13.70 1.51 17.37
C ALA A 218 -12.61 0.49 17.76
N ASN A 219 -12.58 -0.66 17.06
CA ASN A 219 -11.56 -1.68 17.25
C ASN A 219 -10.16 -1.24 16.77
N TYR A 220 -10.09 -0.32 15.80
CA TYR A 220 -8.85 0.05 15.13
C TYR A 220 -8.42 1.50 15.41
N TRP A 221 -9.34 2.35 15.87
CA TRP A 221 -9.00 3.70 16.34
C TRP A 221 -9.26 3.86 17.84
N THR A 222 -8.32 4.51 18.53
CA THR A 222 -8.49 4.99 19.90
C THR A 222 -9.23 6.32 19.87
N ASN A 223 -10.55 6.27 20.07
CA ASN A 223 -11.43 7.44 20.01
C ASN A 223 -11.56 8.23 21.33
N LYS A 224 -10.84 7.81 22.38
CA LYS A 224 -10.73 8.50 23.66
C LYS A 224 -9.30 8.36 24.18
N TYR A 225 -8.60 9.47 24.37
CA TYR A 225 -7.24 9.47 24.91
C TYR A 225 -6.92 10.77 25.63
N ARG A 226 -5.77 10.79 26.31
CA ARG A 226 -5.29 11.90 27.14
C ARG A 226 -4.80 13.10 26.32
N LEU A 227 -5.10 14.32 26.77
CA LEU A 227 -4.63 15.54 26.09
C LEU A 227 -3.11 15.70 26.12
N GLU A 228 -2.43 15.02 27.05
CA GLU A 228 -0.98 14.95 27.18
C GLU A 228 -0.30 14.59 25.85
N VAL A 229 -0.76 13.52 25.18
CA VAL A 229 -0.14 13.09 23.91
C VAL A 229 -0.35 14.08 22.77
N LEU A 230 -1.37 14.93 22.81
CA LEU A 230 -1.54 15.96 21.78
C LEU A 230 -0.44 17.01 21.82
N THR A 231 0.13 17.27 23.01
CA THR A 231 1.28 18.17 23.15
C THR A 231 2.55 17.55 22.56
N GLU A 232 2.74 16.24 22.74
CA GLU A 232 3.83 15.47 22.14
C GLU A 232 3.72 15.41 20.61
N LEU A 233 2.53 15.11 20.08
CA LEU A 233 2.24 15.11 18.65
C LEU A 233 2.52 16.46 18.01
N GLN A 234 2.04 17.56 18.63
CA GLN A 234 2.23 18.90 18.09
C GLN A 234 3.71 19.29 18.04
N VAL A 235 4.46 19.06 19.11
CA VAL A 235 5.89 19.42 19.12
C VAL A 235 6.67 18.54 18.14
N MET A 236 6.32 17.26 18.00
CA MET A 236 6.92 16.39 16.99
C MET A 236 6.72 16.92 15.57
N VAL A 237 5.48 17.30 15.21
CA VAL A 237 5.18 17.88 13.90
C VAL A 237 5.97 19.18 13.69
N GLU A 238 5.94 20.11 14.65
CA GLU A 238 6.69 21.39 14.56
C GLU A 238 8.21 21.19 14.44
N THR A 239 8.76 20.14 15.06
CA THR A 239 10.21 19.88 15.06
C THR A 239 10.67 19.15 13.81
N THR A 240 9.80 18.32 13.21
CA THR A 240 10.19 17.41 12.12
C THR A 240 9.70 17.85 10.75
N MET A 241 8.52 18.48 10.65
CA MET A 241 7.91 18.88 9.38
C MET A 241 8.41 20.24 8.93
N THR A 242 9.73 20.33 8.77
CA THR A 242 10.44 21.55 8.39
C THR A 242 10.91 21.49 6.94
N LYS A 243 11.13 22.67 6.35
CA LYS A 243 11.73 22.76 5.02
C LYS A 243 13.05 22.01 4.90
N GLU A 244 13.91 22.08 5.92
CA GLU A 244 15.19 21.35 5.92
C GLU A 244 15.00 19.84 5.84
N THR A 245 13.98 19.30 6.51
CA THR A 245 13.64 17.87 6.41
C THR A 245 13.17 17.53 5.00
N PHE A 246 12.26 18.32 4.43
CA PHE A 246 11.71 18.05 3.09
C PHE A 246 12.78 18.10 1.99
N GLU A 247 13.70 19.07 2.05
CA GLU A 247 14.79 19.22 1.08
C GLU A 247 15.74 18.01 1.05
N LYS A 248 15.76 17.19 2.10
CA LYS A 248 16.61 15.98 2.19
C LYS A 248 15.87 14.69 1.83
N VAL A 249 14.56 14.75 1.60
CA VAL A 249 13.79 13.64 1.03
C VAL A 249 14.02 13.68 -0.48
N THR A 250 14.70 12.66 -1.03
CA THR A 250 15.10 12.60 -2.44
C THR A 250 14.56 11.38 -3.17
N GLN A 251 13.94 10.45 -2.45
CA GLN A 251 13.25 9.27 -2.98
C GLN A 251 12.02 9.69 -3.80
N PRO A 252 11.56 8.87 -4.75
CA PRO A 252 10.24 9.03 -5.35
C PRO A 252 9.12 9.20 -4.32
N VAL A 253 8.24 10.17 -4.53
CA VAL A 253 7.13 10.50 -3.61
C VAL A 253 5.78 10.55 -4.31
N PHE A 254 4.83 9.77 -3.80
CA PHE A 254 3.41 9.95 -4.08
C PHE A 254 2.74 10.71 -2.93
N LEU A 255 1.95 11.73 -3.25
CA LEU A 255 1.12 12.48 -2.31
C LEU A 255 -0.36 12.38 -2.73
N GLY A 256 -1.14 11.61 -1.98
CA GLY A 256 -2.60 11.58 -2.10
C GLY A 256 -3.25 12.38 -0.97
N TYR A 257 -4.30 13.17 -1.27
CA TYR A 257 -5.00 13.96 -0.25
C TYR A 257 -6.46 14.21 -0.62
N TYR A 258 -7.32 14.39 0.39
CA TYR A 258 -8.72 14.77 0.19
C TYR A 258 -8.87 16.29 0.01
N TYR A 259 -9.24 16.70 -1.20
CA TYR A 259 -9.59 18.09 -1.50
C TYR A 259 -10.57 18.13 -2.67
N LYS A 260 -11.78 18.66 -2.43
CA LYS A 260 -12.78 18.94 -3.46
C LYS A 260 -12.94 20.43 -3.68
N ASN A 261 -13.00 21.19 -2.59
CA ASN A 261 -12.99 22.65 -2.55
C ASN A 261 -12.65 23.12 -1.12
N GLU A 262 -12.63 24.43 -0.88
CA GLU A 262 -12.29 25.02 0.43
C GLU A 262 -13.22 24.58 1.58
N GLU A 263 -14.47 24.19 1.31
CA GLU A 263 -15.42 23.73 2.33
C GLU A 263 -15.36 22.21 2.50
N GLU A 264 -15.22 21.48 1.39
CA GLU A 264 -15.14 20.02 1.32
C GLU A 264 -13.67 19.58 1.09
N GLN A 265 -12.90 19.56 2.18
CA GLN A 265 -11.50 19.11 2.19
C GLN A 265 -11.15 18.39 3.49
N ASP A 266 -9.92 17.89 3.57
CA ASP A 266 -9.35 17.38 4.81
C ASP A 266 -9.33 18.47 5.90
N ASN A 267 -10.10 18.25 6.96
CA ASN A 267 -10.19 19.14 8.12
C ASN A 267 -9.51 18.54 9.37
N THR A 268 -8.74 17.46 9.20
CA THR A 268 -7.88 16.89 10.26
C THR A 268 -6.48 17.48 10.16
N VAL A 269 -5.95 17.57 8.94
CA VAL A 269 -4.61 18.11 8.62
C VAL A 269 -4.69 19.09 7.45
N SER A 270 -3.76 20.04 7.41
CA SER A 270 -3.76 21.16 6.46
C SER A 270 -3.35 20.74 5.05
N VAL A 271 -4.29 20.75 4.09
CA VAL A 271 -3.98 20.57 2.66
C VAL A 271 -2.97 21.61 2.15
N PRO A 272 -3.09 22.92 2.45
CA PRO A 272 -2.06 23.89 2.07
C PRO A 272 -0.65 23.52 2.55
N ALA A 273 -0.52 22.99 3.77
CA ALA A 273 0.78 22.58 4.30
C ALA A 273 1.34 21.35 3.56
N MET A 274 0.49 20.38 3.18
CA MET A 274 0.92 19.26 2.34
C MET A 274 1.44 19.73 0.97
N LEU A 275 0.76 20.70 0.36
CA LEU A 275 1.16 21.26 -0.92
C LEU A 275 2.47 22.03 -0.79
N GLU A 276 2.64 22.83 0.26
CA GLU A 276 3.90 23.53 0.54
C GLU A 276 5.06 22.54 0.76
N MET A 277 4.84 21.48 1.55
CA MET A 277 5.80 20.39 1.73
C MET A 277 6.22 19.78 0.39
N TYR A 278 5.26 19.48 -0.49
CA TYR A 278 5.53 18.86 -1.78
C TYR A 278 6.44 19.71 -2.69
N GLU A 279 6.27 21.04 -2.66
CA GLU A 279 7.13 21.98 -3.38
C GLU A 279 8.55 22.06 -2.80
N HIS A 280 8.70 21.74 -1.51
CA HIS A 280 9.99 21.76 -0.81
C HIS A 280 10.71 20.40 -0.75
N LEU A 281 10.11 19.33 -1.27
CA LEU A 281 10.78 18.05 -1.39
C LEU A 281 12.05 18.16 -2.25
N GLY A 282 13.15 17.55 -1.78
CA GLY A 282 14.38 17.37 -2.54
C GLY A 282 14.24 16.39 -3.72
N THR A 283 13.11 15.68 -3.80
CA THR A 283 12.75 14.77 -4.88
C THR A 283 12.58 15.52 -6.21
N PRO A 284 13.27 15.12 -7.29
CA PRO A 284 13.07 15.66 -8.63
C PRO A 284 11.61 15.59 -9.09
N ASP A 285 11.16 16.55 -9.90
CA ASP A 285 9.76 16.66 -10.35
C ASP A 285 9.27 15.42 -11.10
N GLU A 286 10.15 14.77 -11.88
CA GLU A 286 9.84 13.53 -12.58
C GLU A 286 9.67 12.32 -11.67
N LEU A 287 10.11 12.41 -10.41
CA LEU A 287 10.03 11.35 -9.41
C LEU A 287 8.93 11.58 -8.36
N LYS A 288 8.20 12.69 -8.42
CA LYS A 288 7.09 12.97 -7.49
C LYS A 288 5.76 13.14 -8.21
N ARG A 289 4.68 12.72 -7.56
CA ARG A 289 3.30 12.87 -8.06
C ARG A 289 2.37 13.26 -6.92
N LYS A 290 1.50 14.24 -7.15
CA LYS A 290 0.42 14.60 -6.21
C LYS A 290 -0.95 14.46 -6.85
N VAL A 291 -1.91 13.91 -6.12
CA VAL A 291 -3.28 13.66 -6.60
C VAL A 291 -4.28 14.06 -5.51
N ALA A 292 -5.23 14.90 -5.88
CA ALA A 292 -6.39 15.22 -5.05
C ALA A 292 -7.52 14.22 -5.31
N PHE A 293 -8.16 13.73 -4.25
CA PHE A 293 -9.26 12.77 -4.31
C PHE A 293 -10.55 13.44 -3.80
N PRO A 294 -11.29 14.16 -4.66
CA PRO A 294 -12.45 14.97 -4.24
C PRO A 294 -13.61 14.15 -3.67
N GLU A 295 -13.72 12.87 -4.06
CA GLU A 295 -14.79 11.98 -3.59
C GLU A 295 -14.38 11.13 -2.38
N ALA A 296 -13.19 11.34 -1.81
CA ALA A 296 -12.75 10.59 -0.62
C ALA A 296 -13.65 10.88 0.58
N GLY A 297 -14.06 12.14 0.79
CA GLY A 297 -14.99 12.54 1.85
C GLY A 297 -14.45 12.43 3.28
N HIS A 298 -13.21 11.95 3.47
CA HIS A 298 -12.61 11.69 4.77
C HIS A 298 -11.08 11.86 4.72
N HIS A 299 -10.46 12.13 5.88
CA HIS A 299 -9.00 12.31 6.04
C HIS A 299 -8.21 11.04 5.67
N VAL A 300 -8.66 9.90 6.19
CA VAL A 300 -8.16 8.57 5.81
C VAL A 300 -8.73 8.26 4.43
N ILE A 301 -7.92 8.48 3.39
CA ILE A 301 -8.35 8.31 1.98
C ILE A 301 -8.16 6.88 1.47
N GLY A 302 -7.29 6.09 2.11
CA GLY A 302 -6.86 4.79 1.65
C GLY A 302 -7.64 3.59 2.20
N SER A 303 -8.66 3.83 3.04
CA SER A 303 -9.42 2.75 3.68
C SER A 303 -10.88 2.69 3.26
N ASP A 304 -11.37 1.49 2.97
CA ASP A 304 -12.75 1.22 2.57
C ASP A 304 -13.77 1.51 3.70
N LEU A 305 -13.33 1.47 4.95
CA LEU A 305 -14.13 1.81 6.13
C LEU A 305 -14.43 3.31 6.25
N THR A 306 -13.75 4.15 5.47
CA THR A 306 -13.81 5.61 5.65
C THR A 306 -13.94 6.41 4.37
N SER A 307 -13.30 5.97 3.29
CA SER A 307 -13.15 6.75 2.06
C SER A 307 -14.10 6.28 0.97
N GLY A 308 -14.83 7.22 0.37
CA GLY A 308 -15.62 6.97 -0.83
C GLY A 308 -14.79 6.78 -2.10
N ALA A 309 -13.46 6.97 -2.03
CA ALA A 309 -12.57 6.97 -3.19
C ALA A 309 -11.32 6.08 -3.03
N TYR A 310 -11.33 5.12 -2.09
CA TYR A 310 -10.14 4.28 -1.82
C TYR A 310 -9.67 3.50 -3.06
N GLU A 311 -10.59 3.02 -3.91
CA GLU A 311 -10.24 2.33 -5.17
C GLU A 311 -9.45 3.24 -6.11
N GLN A 312 -9.83 4.52 -6.22
CA GLN A 312 -9.11 5.50 -7.03
C GLN A 312 -7.75 5.83 -6.42
N VAL A 313 -7.63 5.87 -5.09
CA VAL A 313 -6.34 6.02 -4.40
C VAL A 313 -5.42 4.85 -4.73
N GLU A 314 -5.94 3.61 -4.71
CA GLU A 314 -5.18 2.42 -5.07
C GLU A 314 -4.70 2.48 -6.53
N ILE A 315 -5.60 2.79 -7.46
CA ILE A 315 -5.29 2.89 -8.89
C ILE A 315 -4.17 3.92 -9.15
N GLU A 316 -4.26 5.11 -8.57
CA GLU A 316 -3.25 6.16 -8.77
C GLU A 316 -1.92 5.82 -8.09
N THR A 317 -1.97 5.12 -6.96
CA THR A 317 -0.76 4.61 -6.30
C THR A 317 -0.08 3.54 -7.14
N ILE A 318 -0.84 2.59 -7.71
CA ILE A 318 -0.33 1.58 -8.63
C ILE A 318 0.33 2.23 -9.85
N LYS A 319 -0.33 3.21 -10.47
CA LYS A 319 0.24 3.96 -11.60
C LYS A 319 1.57 4.60 -11.22
N PHE A 320 1.66 5.24 -10.05
CA PHE A 320 2.90 5.84 -9.59
C PHE A 320 4.01 4.79 -9.39
N LEU A 321 3.69 3.68 -8.70
CA LEU A 321 4.66 2.61 -8.45
C LEU A 321 5.18 1.98 -9.76
N GLU A 322 4.34 1.84 -10.78
CA GLU A 322 4.72 1.22 -12.05
C GLU A 322 5.42 2.22 -13.00
N GLU A 323 4.91 3.45 -13.13
CA GLU A 323 5.40 4.43 -14.10
C GLU A 323 6.64 5.19 -13.59
N VAL A 324 6.70 5.46 -12.29
CA VAL A 324 7.76 6.29 -11.68
C VAL A 324 8.79 5.43 -10.96
N VAL A 325 8.34 4.51 -10.10
CA VAL A 325 9.26 3.64 -9.34
C VAL A 325 9.72 2.44 -10.20
N GLY A 326 8.95 2.06 -11.22
CA GLY A 326 9.30 0.95 -12.12
C GLY A 326 9.03 -0.43 -11.53
N LEU A 327 8.13 -0.53 -10.55
CA LEU A 327 7.68 -1.82 -10.02
C LEU A 327 6.94 -2.60 -11.11
N LYS A 328 7.06 -3.92 -11.05
CA LYS A 328 6.34 -4.83 -11.95
C LYS A 328 5.43 -5.73 -11.12
N PRO A 329 4.14 -5.84 -11.46
CA PRO A 329 3.24 -6.75 -10.76
C PRO A 329 3.77 -8.19 -10.87
N THR A 330 3.71 -8.94 -9.78
CA THR A 330 4.16 -10.33 -9.68
C THR A 330 3.05 -11.35 -9.90
N VAL A 331 1.81 -10.90 -10.18
CA VAL A 331 0.65 -11.80 -10.16
C VAL A 331 0.71 -12.82 -11.30
N LYS A 332 1.15 -14.04 -10.96
CA LYS A 332 0.43 -15.26 -11.31
C LYS A 332 -0.42 -15.63 -10.11
N LYS A 333 -1.74 -15.47 -10.20
CA LYS A 333 -2.68 -15.94 -9.17
C LYS A 333 -2.51 -17.46 -9.03
N GLU A 334 -2.04 -17.96 -7.89
CA GLU A 334 -2.01 -19.41 -7.69
C GLU A 334 -3.44 -19.95 -7.73
N LEU A 335 -3.65 -20.92 -8.61
CA LEU A 335 -4.98 -21.51 -8.82
C LEU A 335 -5.26 -22.52 -7.72
N LYS A 336 -6.51 -22.52 -7.24
CA LYS A 336 -6.95 -23.48 -6.21
C LYS A 336 -6.75 -24.92 -6.73
N PRO A 337 -6.34 -25.87 -5.88
CA PRO A 337 -6.17 -27.28 -6.27
C PRO A 337 -7.42 -27.88 -6.93
N GLU A 338 -8.61 -27.49 -6.49
CA GLU A 338 -9.88 -27.94 -7.07
C GLU A 338 -10.02 -27.50 -8.53
N THR A 339 -9.67 -26.24 -8.83
CA THR A 339 -9.68 -25.68 -10.18
C THR A 339 -8.69 -26.42 -11.08
N ILE A 340 -7.47 -26.67 -10.58
CA ILE A 340 -6.44 -27.42 -11.33
C ILE A 340 -6.95 -28.84 -11.66
N ASN A 341 -7.58 -29.52 -10.70
CA ASN A 341 -8.14 -30.85 -10.91
C ASN A 341 -9.29 -30.84 -11.94
N GLN A 342 -10.16 -29.83 -11.90
CA GLN A 342 -11.23 -29.65 -12.87
C GLN A 342 -10.67 -29.44 -14.29
N VAL A 343 -9.67 -28.56 -14.44
CA VAL A 343 -8.98 -28.36 -15.72
C VAL A 343 -8.33 -29.66 -16.19
N SER A 344 -7.56 -30.35 -15.35
CA SER A 344 -6.94 -31.64 -15.70
C SER A 344 -7.96 -32.69 -16.17
N ASN A 345 -9.15 -32.74 -15.56
CA ASN A 345 -10.22 -33.65 -15.99
C ASN A 345 -10.81 -33.24 -17.35
N SER A 346 -11.03 -31.94 -17.58
CA SER A 346 -11.44 -31.44 -18.89
C SER A 346 -10.41 -31.72 -19.96
N LEU A 347 -9.10 -31.58 -19.67
CA LEU A 347 -8.03 -31.94 -20.60
C LEU A 347 -8.06 -33.41 -21.00
N LYS A 348 -8.30 -34.33 -20.05
CA LYS A 348 -8.47 -35.77 -20.36
C LYS A 348 -9.65 -36.03 -21.29
N SER A 349 -10.74 -35.27 -21.15
CA SER A 349 -11.90 -35.38 -22.03
C SER A 349 -11.60 -34.82 -23.42
N ILE A 350 -11.06 -33.60 -23.48
CA ILE A 350 -10.73 -32.87 -24.71
C ILE A 350 -9.66 -33.58 -25.55
N LEU A 351 -8.72 -34.28 -24.90
CA LEU A 351 -7.60 -35.01 -25.53
C LEU A 351 -7.77 -36.53 -25.44
N SER A 352 -9.01 -37.01 -25.27
CA SER A 352 -9.30 -38.43 -25.05
C SER A 352 -8.79 -39.36 -26.16
N GLU A 353 -8.79 -38.89 -27.41
CA GLU A 353 -8.25 -39.66 -28.55
C GLU A 353 -6.72 -39.71 -28.57
N ASP A 354 -6.07 -38.64 -28.08
CA ASP A 354 -4.62 -38.46 -28.10
C ASP A 354 -3.94 -39.07 -26.88
N ILE A 355 -4.65 -39.18 -25.74
CA ILE A 355 -4.07 -39.50 -24.41
C ILE A 355 -3.22 -40.78 -24.39
N LYS A 356 -3.55 -41.76 -25.24
CA LYS A 356 -2.83 -43.03 -25.39
C LYS A 356 -1.47 -42.90 -26.07
N PHE A 357 -1.23 -41.79 -26.76
CA PHE A 357 0.01 -41.46 -27.45
C PHE A 357 0.87 -40.43 -26.69
N LEU A 358 0.30 -39.74 -25.70
CA LEU A 358 0.99 -38.73 -24.91
C LEU A 358 1.92 -39.37 -23.88
N SER A 359 3.20 -38.99 -23.90
CA SER A 359 4.14 -39.29 -22.82
C SER A 359 3.82 -38.50 -21.55
N GLU A 360 4.47 -38.83 -20.42
CA GLU A 360 4.34 -38.05 -19.18
C GLU A 360 4.75 -36.58 -19.36
N ASN A 361 5.73 -36.30 -20.23
CA ASN A 361 6.14 -34.92 -20.51
C ASN A 361 5.13 -34.19 -21.40
N ASP A 362 4.44 -34.89 -22.29
CA ASP A 362 3.39 -34.28 -23.14
C ASP A 362 2.16 -33.88 -22.33
N ARG A 363 1.93 -34.54 -21.20
CA ARG A 363 0.80 -34.23 -20.29
C ARG A 363 1.07 -33.04 -19.38
N LYS A 364 2.27 -32.47 -19.41
CA LYS A 364 2.59 -31.28 -18.62
C LYS A 364 2.05 -30.02 -19.28
N TYR A 365 1.50 -29.12 -18.46
CA TYR A 365 0.92 -27.86 -18.92
C TYR A 365 1.16 -26.73 -17.90
N ASN A 366 1.05 -25.49 -18.39
CA ASN A 366 0.92 -24.30 -17.55
C ASN A 366 -0.52 -23.76 -17.65
N LEU A 367 -0.99 -23.12 -16.60
CA LEU A 367 -2.38 -22.69 -16.45
C LEU A 367 -2.43 -21.28 -15.85
N GLU A 368 -3.18 -20.38 -16.48
CA GLU A 368 -3.42 -19.03 -15.97
C GLU A 368 -4.90 -18.67 -16.12
N ALA A 369 -5.47 -18.03 -15.10
CA ALA A 369 -6.86 -17.60 -15.07
C ALA A 369 -6.99 -16.11 -15.36
N VAL A 370 -7.98 -15.76 -16.17
CA VAL A 370 -8.28 -14.38 -16.53
C VAL A 370 -9.76 -14.25 -16.82
N ASP A 371 -10.39 -13.21 -16.30
CA ASP A 371 -11.77 -12.84 -16.66
C ASP A 371 -11.73 -12.05 -17.98
N LEU A 372 -12.17 -12.69 -19.06
CA LEU A 372 -12.19 -12.10 -20.40
C LEU A 372 -13.51 -11.44 -20.75
N ASN A 373 -14.62 -11.80 -20.12
CA ASN A 373 -15.96 -11.30 -20.48
C ASN A 373 -16.54 -10.31 -19.45
N GLY A 374 -15.85 -10.07 -18.33
CA GLY A 374 -16.22 -9.14 -17.28
C GLY A 374 -17.34 -9.63 -16.36
N ASP A 375 -17.63 -10.94 -16.32
CA ASP A 375 -18.70 -11.51 -15.49
C ASP A 375 -18.25 -11.91 -14.07
N ASN A 376 -16.98 -11.65 -13.72
CA ASN A 376 -16.30 -12.07 -12.48
C ASN A 376 -16.14 -13.59 -12.31
N ALA A 377 -16.35 -14.39 -13.36
CA ALA A 377 -16.02 -15.80 -13.43
C ALA A 377 -14.87 -16.00 -14.43
N PRO A 378 -13.67 -16.43 -13.99
CA PRO A 378 -12.51 -16.45 -14.86
C PRO A 378 -12.59 -17.56 -15.92
N GLU A 379 -12.07 -17.26 -17.10
CA GLU A 379 -11.62 -18.25 -18.08
C GLU A 379 -10.21 -18.76 -17.77
N TYR A 380 -9.87 -19.93 -18.30
CA TYR A 380 -8.61 -20.61 -18.05
C TYR A 380 -7.83 -20.85 -19.34
N PHE A 381 -6.66 -20.23 -19.46
CA PHE A 381 -5.71 -20.56 -20.52
C PHE A 381 -4.81 -21.72 -20.11
N VAL A 382 -4.75 -22.74 -20.96
CA VAL A 382 -3.85 -23.88 -20.85
C VAL A 382 -2.78 -23.77 -21.93
N GLN A 383 -1.51 -23.74 -21.52
CA GLN A 383 -0.36 -23.76 -22.41
C GLN A 383 0.32 -25.13 -22.37
N PHE A 384 0.52 -25.72 -23.54
CA PHE A 384 1.39 -26.89 -23.71
C PHE A 384 2.74 -26.46 -24.28
N GLN A 385 3.80 -27.19 -23.93
CA GLN A 385 5.17 -26.88 -24.40
C GLN A 385 5.94 -28.08 -24.95
N SER A 386 5.35 -29.28 -24.96
CA SER A 386 6.04 -30.45 -25.48
C SER A 386 6.10 -30.43 -27.01
N SER A 387 7.02 -31.22 -27.59
CA SER A 387 7.14 -31.36 -29.05
C SER A 387 5.91 -32.00 -29.70
N TYR A 388 5.01 -32.62 -28.93
CA TYR A 388 3.73 -33.10 -29.44
C TYR A 388 2.78 -31.92 -29.77
N PHE A 389 2.79 -30.87 -28.95
CA PHE A 389 1.89 -29.72 -29.07
C PHE A 389 2.53 -28.49 -29.72
N CYS A 390 3.84 -28.50 -29.92
CA CYS A 390 4.62 -27.36 -30.41
C CYS A 390 5.42 -27.70 -31.67
N GLY A 391 5.43 -26.75 -32.60
CA GLY A 391 6.29 -26.75 -33.79
C GLY A 391 7.08 -25.44 -33.91
N SER A 392 7.74 -25.23 -35.05
CA SER A 392 8.58 -24.04 -35.27
C SER A 392 7.82 -22.72 -35.30
N GLY A 393 6.51 -22.73 -35.58
CA GLY A 393 5.67 -21.53 -35.62
C GLY A 393 4.98 -21.19 -34.29
N GLY A 394 5.03 -22.08 -33.30
CA GLY A 394 4.39 -21.91 -32.00
C GLY A 394 3.74 -23.18 -31.47
N CYS A 395 3.02 -23.03 -30.37
CA CYS A 395 2.40 -24.10 -29.60
C CYS A 395 0.87 -24.09 -29.70
N THR A 396 0.27 -25.19 -29.25
CA THR A 396 -1.16 -25.30 -28.99
C THR A 396 -1.49 -24.71 -27.62
N PHE A 397 -2.53 -23.88 -27.57
CA PHE A 397 -3.13 -23.38 -26.33
C PHE A 397 -4.62 -23.74 -26.32
N LEU A 398 -5.20 -23.92 -25.15
CA LEU A 398 -6.65 -24.07 -24.98
C LEU A 398 -7.15 -22.94 -24.09
N LEU A 399 -8.33 -22.42 -24.41
CA LEU A 399 -9.09 -21.52 -23.56
C LEU A 399 -10.36 -22.24 -23.12
N LEU A 400 -10.53 -22.39 -21.81
CA LEU A 400 -11.69 -23.01 -21.20
C LEU A 400 -12.55 -21.93 -20.52
N SER A 401 -13.87 -22.13 -20.52
CA SER A 401 -14.80 -21.32 -19.74
C SER A 401 -14.65 -21.57 -18.24
N SER A 402 -15.30 -20.74 -17.44
CA SER A 402 -15.46 -20.94 -15.99
C SER A 402 -16.06 -22.32 -15.64
N ASP A 403 -16.95 -22.84 -16.49
CA ASP A 403 -17.55 -24.19 -16.41
C ASP A 403 -16.70 -25.29 -17.09
N MET A 404 -15.43 -25.01 -17.37
CA MET A 404 -14.44 -25.95 -17.92
C MET A 404 -14.76 -26.50 -19.31
N GLN A 405 -15.61 -25.80 -20.08
CA GLN A 405 -15.90 -26.11 -21.48
C GLN A 405 -14.88 -25.45 -22.40
N LEU A 406 -14.49 -26.13 -23.48
CA LEU A 406 -13.56 -25.56 -24.45
C LEU A 406 -14.23 -24.40 -25.21
N ILE A 407 -13.69 -23.19 -25.08
CA ILE A 407 -14.08 -22.00 -25.85
C ILE A 407 -13.27 -21.94 -27.16
N THR A 408 -11.94 -22.02 -27.06
CA THR A 408 -11.05 -21.89 -28.22
C THR A 408 -9.87 -22.84 -28.10
N ARG A 409 -9.54 -23.54 -29.19
CA ARG A 409 -8.25 -24.22 -29.36
C ARG A 409 -7.39 -23.38 -30.28
N PHE A 410 -6.32 -22.82 -29.75
CA PHE A 410 -5.35 -22.05 -30.54
C PHE A 410 -4.26 -22.96 -31.09
N THR A 411 -3.79 -22.62 -32.29
CA THR A 411 -2.72 -23.29 -33.00
C THR A 411 -1.68 -22.26 -33.40
N VAL A 412 -0.41 -22.68 -33.52
CA VAL A 412 0.69 -21.81 -34.00
C VAL A 412 0.74 -20.48 -33.21
N THR A 413 0.61 -20.58 -31.88
CA THR A 413 0.52 -19.44 -30.96
C THR A 413 1.75 -19.38 -30.08
N ASN A 414 2.25 -18.17 -29.82
CA ASN A 414 3.43 -17.96 -28.98
C ASN A 414 3.03 -17.22 -27.71
N ALA A 415 3.70 -17.58 -26.60
CA ALA A 415 3.69 -16.76 -25.40
C ALA A 415 4.66 -15.57 -25.57
N PRO A 416 4.45 -14.46 -24.85
CA PRO A 416 3.28 -14.19 -23.99
C PRO A 416 2.00 -13.90 -24.79
N ILE A 417 0.85 -14.11 -24.14
CA ILE A 417 -0.46 -13.62 -24.61
C ILE A 417 -0.79 -12.37 -23.79
N PHE A 418 -1.11 -11.27 -24.44
CA PHE A 418 -1.49 -10.03 -23.79
C PHE A 418 -3.02 -9.89 -23.83
N VAL A 419 -3.62 -9.59 -22.70
CA VAL A 419 -5.05 -9.36 -22.55
C VAL A 419 -5.27 -7.87 -22.38
N GLU A 420 -5.81 -7.22 -23.39
CA GLU A 420 -6.09 -5.78 -23.38
C GLU A 420 -7.29 -5.48 -22.46
N PRO A 421 -7.30 -4.32 -21.77
CA PRO A 421 -8.48 -3.88 -21.01
C PRO A 421 -9.66 -3.51 -21.92
N ALA A 422 -9.42 -3.29 -23.22
CA ALA A 422 -10.45 -2.96 -24.19
C ALA A 422 -11.31 -4.18 -24.54
N PHE A 423 -12.62 -3.96 -24.63
CA PHE A 423 -13.61 -4.98 -25.01
C PHE A 423 -14.01 -4.85 -26.48
N LYS A 424 -14.30 -6.00 -27.09
CA LYS A 424 -14.90 -6.13 -28.42
C LYS A 424 -15.82 -7.35 -28.41
N ASN A 425 -17.08 -7.14 -28.77
CA ASN A 425 -18.14 -8.16 -28.66
C ASN A 425 -18.24 -8.73 -27.23
N ASP A 426 -18.24 -7.83 -26.22
CA ASP A 426 -18.35 -8.15 -24.80
C ASP A 426 -17.22 -9.02 -24.22
N TRP A 427 -16.12 -9.17 -24.96
CA TRP A 427 -14.92 -9.87 -24.49
C TRP A 427 -13.66 -9.03 -24.68
N LYS A 428 -12.68 -9.19 -23.80
CA LYS A 428 -11.38 -8.54 -23.89
C LYS A 428 -10.64 -8.94 -25.16
N ILE A 429 -9.94 -7.97 -25.74
CA ILE A 429 -9.09 -8.20 -26.91
C ILE A 429 -7.82 -8.95 -26.47
N LEU A 430 -7.44 -9.96 -27.26
CA LEU A 430 -6.20 -10.71 -27.03
C LEU A 430 -5.15 -10.36 -28.08
N LEU A 431 -3.89 -10.38 -27.65
CA LEU A 431 -2.74 -10.15 -28.50
C LEU A 431 -1.64 -11.17 -28.32
N THR A 432 -1.02 -11.53 -29.42
CA THR A 432 0.18 -12.37 -29.46
C THR A 432 1.04 -11.96 -30.64
N LYS A 433 2.34 -12.25 -30.55
CA LYS A 433 3.31 -11.97 -31.60
C LYS A 433 3.44 -13.18 -32.54
N SER A 434 3.29 -12.94 -33.83
CA SER A 434 3.48 -13.94 -34.89
C SER A 434 4.17 -13.29 -36.10
N ASN A 435 5.27 -13.91 -36.58
CA ASN A 435 6.11 -13.37 -37.66
C ASN A 435 6.55 -11.91 -37.41
N ASP A 436 7.01 -11.64 -36.20
CA ASP A 436 7.43 -10.32 -35.71
C ASP A 436 6.35 -9.22 -35.66
N GLU A 437 5.09 -9.57 -35.91
CA GLU A 437 3.94 -8.67 -35.84
C GLU A 437 2.99 -9.05 -34.72
N PHE A 438 2.37 -8.06 -34.08
CA PHE A 438 1.24 -8.30 -33.18
C PHE A 438 -0.02 -8.64 -33.99
N LYS A 439 -0.78 -9.61 -33.49
CA LYS A 439 -2.02 -10.11 -34.11
C LYS A 439 -3.17 -9.96 -33.13
N GLU A 440 -4.18 -9.17 -33.51
CA GLU A 440 -5.41 -8.94 -32.72
C GLU A 440 -6.37 -10.12 -32.88
N MET A 441 -6.70 -10.76 -31.76
CA MET A 441 -7.73 -11.78 -31.67
C MET A 441 -8.92 -11.19 -30.91
N ALA A 442 -9.96 -10.83 -31.66
CA ALA A 442 -11.23 -10.39 -31.11
C ALA A 442 -12.19 -11.58 -31.05
N TYR A 443 -12.89 -11.73 -29.93
CA TYR A 443 -13.91 -12.77 -29.79
C TYR A 443 -15.06 -12.51 -30.76
N ASP A 444 -15.53 -13.55 -31.45
CA ASP A 444 -16.69 -13.47 -32.32
C ASP A 444 -17.36 -14.84 -32.44
N ASN A 445 -18.69 -14.85 -32.50
CA ASN A 445 -19.49 -16.07 -32.71
C ASN A 445 -19.11 -17.25 -31.79
N GLY A 446 -18.79 -16.99 -30.52
CA GLY A 446 -18.52 -18.03 -29.52
C GLY A 446 -17.05 -18.45 -29.38
N SER A 447 -16.11 -17.85 -30.12
CA SER A 447 -14.70 -18.24 -30.08
C SER A 447 -13.76 -17.09 -30.43
N TYR A 448 -12.48 -17.22 -30.08
CA TYR A 448 -11.42 -16.38 -30.66
C TYR A 448 -10.89 -17.02 -31.95
N PRO A 449 -10.25 -16.24 -32.85
CA PRO A 449 -9.55 -16.80 -33.99
C PRO A 449 -8.50 -17.84 -33.56
N SER A 450 -8.62 -19.07 -34.07
CA SER A 450 -7.84 -20.22 -33.62
C SER A 450 -6.39 -20.27 -34.12
N ASN A 451 -6.00 -19.41 -35.04
CA ASN A 451 -4.64 -19.35 -35.56
C ASN A 451 -4.23 -17.88 -35.77
N PRO A 452 -3.40 -17.31 -34.89
CA PRO A 452 -2.95 -15.93 -35.02
C PRO A 452 -2.10 -15.68 -36.27
N SER A 453 -1.39 -16.70 -36.79
CA SER A 453 -0.45 -16.53 -37.91
C SER A 453 -1.11 -16.18 -39.25
N ILE A 454 -2.42 -16.42 -39.38
CA ILE A 454 -3.21 -16.06 -40.58
C ILE A 454 -3.94 -14.72 -40.44
N LEU A 455 -3.84 -14.07 -39.27
CA LEU A 455 -4.46 -12.77 -39.05
C LEU A 455 -3.63 -11.64 -39.66
N ASN A 456 -4.32 -10.58 -40.05
CA ASN A 456 -3.68 -9.33 -40.43
C ASN A 456 -2.91 -8.76 -39.23
N LYS A 457 -1.90 -7.93 -39.52
CA LYS A 457 -1.23 -7.13 -38.50
C LYS A 457 -2.27 -6.35 -37.68
N ALA A 458 -2.13 -6.37 -36.36
CA ALA A 458 -2.93 -5.56 -35.45
C ALA A 458 -2.77 -4.06 -35.79
N PRO A 459 -3.75 -3.21 -35.46
CA PRO A 459 -3.68 -1.77 -35.75
C PRO A 459 -2.64 -1.01 -34.89
N TYR A 460 -1.85 -1.70 -34.07
CA TYR A 460 -0.84 -1.14 -33.17
C TYR A 460 0.44 -1.99 -33.18
N ASP A 461 1.56 -1.35 -32.81
CA ASP A 461 2.90 -1.94 -32.86
C ASP A 461 3.34 -2.59 -31.53
N ALA A 462 2.56 -2.42 -30.46
CA ALA A 462 2.78 -3.00 -29.15
C ALA A 462 1.45 -3.14 -28.37
N PRO A 463 1.38 -4.05 -27.37
CA PRO A 463 0.28 -4.09 -26.39
C PRO A 463 0.23 -2.79 -25.57
N SER A 464 -0.93 -2.49 -24.98
CA SER A 464 -1.04 -1.34 -24.08
C SER A 464 -0.25 -1.54 -22.78
N GLY A 465 0.13 -0.44 -22.12
CA GLY A 465 0.78 -0.48 -20.80
C GLY A 465 -0.09 -1.06 -19.68
N HIS A 466 -1.38 -1.28 -19.94
CA HIS A 466 -2.34 -1.87 -19.01
C HIS A 466 -2.72 -3.31 -19.37
N ALA A 467 -2.13 -3.88 -20.42
CA ALA A 467 -2.42 -5.24 -20.84
C ALA A 467 -1.94 -6.23 -19.77
N GLN A 468 -2.81 -7.14 -19.35
CA GLN A 468 -2.41 -8.25 -18.50
C GLN A 468 -1.58 -9.24 -19.33
N VAL A 469 -0.38 -9.56 -18.86
CA VAL A 469 0.54 -10.48 -19.57
C VAL A 469 0.35 -11.89 -19.03
N LEU A 470 0.01 -12.82 -19.92
CA LEU A 470 -0.07 -14.24 -19.60
C LEU A 470 1.16 -14.98 -20.13
N PHE A 471 1.64 -15.95 -19.35
CA PHE A 471 2.74 -16.86 -19.72
C PHE A 471 4.12 -16.21 -19.93
N ASP A 472 4.39 -15.05 -19.31
CA ASP A 472 5.68 -14.33 -19.40
C ASP A 472 6.88 -15.14 -18.87
N ASN A 473 6.62 -16.09 -17.96
CA ASN A 473 7.62 -17.01 -17.43
C ASN A 473 7.05 -18.44 -17.47
N SER A 474 7.37 -19.17 -18.55
CA SER A 474 6.64 -20.36 -18.98
C SER A 474 7.24 -21.66 -18.42
N GLU A 475 7.17 -21.85 -17.11
CA GLU A 475 7.43 -23.16 -16.51
C GLU A 475 6.14 -24.00 -16.51
N LEU A 476 6.23 -25.26 -16.96
CA LEU A 476 5.13 -26.21 -16.84
C LEU A 476 4.95 -26.60 -15.37
N LYS A 477 3.78 -26.26 -14.80
CA LYS A 477 3.51 -26.44 -13.37
C LYS A 477 2.65 -27.67 -13.05
N TYR A 478 1.84 -28.11 -13.99
CA TYR A 478 0.79 -29.10 -13.76
C TYR A 478 0.88 -30.27 -14.74
N SER A 479 0.19 -31.37 -14.44
CA SER A 479 0.07 -32.55 -15.29
C SER A 479 -1.33 -33.17 -15.14
N PHE A 480 -1.82 -33.84 -16.18
CA PHE A 480 -3.14 -34.50 -16.17
C PHE A 480 -3.06 -36.00 -16.42
#